data_AF-A0A919ZTX1-F1
#
_entry.id   AF-A0A919ZTX1-F1
#
_cell.length_a   1.000
_cell.length_b   1.000
_cell.length_c   1.000
_cell.angle_alpha   90.00
_cell.angle_beta   90.00
_cell.angle_gamma   90.00
#
_symmetry.space_group_name_H-M   'P 1'
#
loop_
_entity.id
_entity.type
_entity.pdbx_description
1 polymer ?
#
loop_
_entity_poly.entity_id
_entity_poly.type
_entity_poly.pdbx_seq_one_letter_code
_entity_poly.pdbx_strand_id
1 'polypeptide(L)'
;MFKISHKIILETMVVFILTVISITSFYATFLPDTKFLFFEETYLELLALTETGGNGKLNLLTYPLGLYFICIFTCVQYLRSRNIVYINFLILIWSAVLLARIISIILRGGIVFDIYFLVGIFPEFIVAPFFFFLRNKVFKS
;
A
#
# COMPACT_ATOMS: atom_id res chain seq x y z
N MET A 1 23.17 -13.73 -15.71
CA MET A 1 22.34 -12.60 -15.21
C MET A 1 20.88 -12.92 -15.50
N PHE A 2 20.08 -13.26 -14.49
CA PHE A 2 18.66 -13.59 -14.70
C PHE A 2 17.91 -12.36 -15.20
N LYS A 3 17.42 -12.40 -16.44
CA LYS A 3 16.61 -11.33 -17.03
C LYS A 3 15.16 -11.56 -16.59
N ILE A 4 14.83 -11.12 -15.37
CA ILE A 4 13.45 -11.21 -14.89
C ILE A 4 12.57 -10.27 -15.72
N SER A 5 11.49 -10.80 -16.29
CA SER A 5 10.55 -10.01 -17.07
C SER A 5 9.78 -9.03 -16.18
N HIS A 6 9.69 -7.76 -16.59
CA HIS A 6 8.90 -6.74 -15.89
C HIS A 6 7.42 -7.13 -15.74
N LYS A 7 6.92 -7.98 -16.65
CA LYS A 7 5.59 -8.60 -16.55
C LYS A 7 5.49 -9.43 -15.25
N ILE A 8 6.45 -10.34 -15.03
CA ILE A 8 6.51 -11.19 -13.85
C ILE A 8 6.61 -10.34 -12.58
N ILE A 9 7.43 -9.29 -12.59
CA ILE A 9 7.58 -8.38 -11.44
C ILE A 9 6.25 -7.72 -11.06
N LEU A 10 5.51 -7.19 -12.04
CA LEU A 10 4.23 -6.54 -11.79
C LEU A 10 3.13 -7.53 -11.40
N GLU A 11 3.09 -8.70 -12.03
CA GLU A 11 2.16 -9.77 -11.66
C GLU A 11 2.39 -10.22 -10.21
N THR A 12 3.65 -10.42 -9.79
CA THR A 12 3.99 -10.74 -8.41
C THR A 12 3.54 -9.65 -7.45
N MET A 13 3.74 -8.37 -7.79
CA MET A 13 3.29 -7.27 -6.95
C MET A 13 1.75 -7.22 -6.84
N VAL A 14 1.03 -7.41 -7.94
CA VAL A 14 -0.44 -7.48 -7.93
C VAL A 14 -0.92 -8.63 -7.03
N VAL A 15 -0.34 -9.83 -7.17
CA VAL A 15 -0.66 -10.99 -6.33
C VAL A 15 -0.37 -10.70 -4.86
N PHE A 16 0.77 -10.07 -4.55
CA PHE A 16 1.11 -9.69 -3.19
C PHE A 16 0.08 -8.74 -2.58
N ILE A 17 -0.28 -7.66 -3.28
CA ILE A 17 -1.27 -6.70 -2.78
C ILE A 17 -2.65 -7.36 -2.62
N LEU A 18 -3.07 -8.19 -3.59
CA LEU A 18 -4.34 -8.93 -3.48
C LEU A 18 -4.35 -9.90 -2.29
N THR A 19 -3.21 -10.51 -1.98
CA THR A 19 -3.08 -11.38 -0.80
C THR A 19 -3.25 -10.58 0.48
N VAL A 20 -2.60 -9.42 0.60
CA VAL A 20 -2.75 -8.52 1.75
C VAL A 20 -4.21 -8.08 1.90
N ILE A 21 -4.87 -7.66 0.82
CA ILE A 21 -6.30 -7.29 0.82
C ILE A 21 -7.15 -8.46 1.30
N SER A 22 -6.92 -9.66 0.76
CA SER A 22 -7.72 -10.85 1.08
C SER A 22 -7.60 -11.24 2.56
N ILE A 23 -6.38 -11.23 3.11
CA ILE A 23 -6.14 -11.49 4.54
C ILE A 23 -6.87 -10.45 5.40
N THR A 24 -6.73 -9.18 5.04
CA THR A 24 -7.34 -8.05 5.75
C THR A 24 -8.87 -8.19 5.74
N SER A 25 -9.49 -8.42 4.59
CA SER A 25 -10.93 -8.67 4.46
C SER A 25 -11.42 -9.92 5.19
N PHE A 26 -10.62 -10.99 5.25
CA PHE A 26 -10.96 -12.19 6.01
C PHE A 26 -11.03 -11.91 7.51
N TYR A 27 -10.01 -11.24 8.08
CA TYR A 27 -10.02 -10.82 9.48
C TYR A 27 -11.22 -9.91 9.78
N ALA A 28 -11.56 -9.00 8.86
CA ALA A 28 -12.74 -8.14 8.98
C ALA A 28 -14.04 -8.88 9.15
N THR A 29 -14.20 -9.94 8.36
CA THR A 29 -15.49 -10.61 8.19
C THR A 29 -15.68 -11.69 9.25
N PHE A 30 -14.61 -12.40 9.60
CA PHE A 30 -14.70 -13.61 10.40
C PHE A 30 -14.03 -13.53 11.76
N LEU A 31 -13.06 -12.64 11.95
CA LEU A 31 -12.25 -12.55 13.18
C LEU A 31 -12.09 -11.10 13.72
N PRO A 32 -13.16 -10.29 13.76
CA PRO A 32 -13.07 -8.85 14.02
C PRO A 32 -12.53 -8.49 15.42
N ASP A 33 -12.85 -9.30 16.43
CA ASP A 33 -12.44 -9.08 17.83
C ASP A 33 -11.10 -9.76 18.19
N THR A 34 -10.46 -10.43 17.23
CA THR A 34 -9.17 -11.06 17.47
C THR A 34 -8.04 -10.08 17.22
N LYS A 35 -6.92 -10.30 17.93
CA LYS A 35 -5.65 -9.62 17.65
C LYS A 35 -5.27 -9.85 16.19
N PHE A 36 -4.98 -8.77 15.47
CA PHE A 36 -4.61 -8.89 14.07
C PHE A 36 -3.16 -9.40 13.97
N LEU A 37 -2.97 -10.62 13.46
CA LEU A 37 -1.65 -11.24 13.31
C LEU A 37 -0.83 -11.23 14.63
N PHE A 38 0.23 -10.42 14.68
CA PHE A 38 1.17 -10.31 15.81
C PHE A 38 0.98 -9.02 16.61
N PHE A 39 -0.03 -8.20 16.28
CA PHE A 39 -0.26 -6.91 16.93
C PHE A 39 -1.17 -7.05 18.15
N GLU A 40 -1.04 -6.12 19.09
CA GLU A 40 -1.86 -6.13 20.31
C GLU A 40 -3.29 -5.63 20.06
N GLU A 41 -3.48 -4.82 19.02
CA GLU A 41 -4.75 -4.24 18.61
C GLU A 41 -5.65 -5.27 17.91
N THR A 42 -6.94 -5.22 18.23
CA THR A 42 -7.96 -6.01 17.51
C THR A 42 -8.22 -5.44 16.12
N TYR A 43 -8.77 -6.26 15.23
CA TYR A 43 -9.07 -5.81 13.88
C TYR A 43 -10.15 -4.70 13.83
N LEU A 44 -11.09 -4.64 14.79
CA LEU A 44 -12.04 -3.51 14.88
C LEU A 44 -11.39 -2.21 15.34
N GLU A 45 -10.49 -2.27 16.33
CA GLU A 45 -9.71 -1.11 16.79
C GLU A 45 -8.81 -0.57 15.68
N LEU A 46 -8.25 -1.49 14.88
CA LEU A 46 -7.45 -1.20 13.69
C LEU A 46 -8.23 -0.41 12.63
N LEU A 47 -9.53 -0.64 12.52
CA LEU A 47 -10.38 -0.04 11.50
C LEU A 47 -11.14 1.20 11.98
N ALA A 48 -10.98 1.57 13.26
CA ALA A 48 -11.76 2.64 13.88
C ALA A 48 -13.29 2.46 13.72
N LEU A 49 -13.76 1.20 13.72
CA LEU A 49 -15.19 0.88 13.60
C LEU A 49 -15.97 1.02 14.92
N THR A 50 -15.26 1.28 16.02
CA THR A 50 -15.83 1.65 17.32
C THR A 50 -15.61 3.13 17.61
N GLU A 51 -16.58 3.80 18.24
CA GLU A 51 -16.57 5.24 18.52
C GLU A 51 -15.42 5.64 19.48
N THR A 52 -14.23 5.92 18.95
CA THR A 52 -13.11 6.45 19.75
C THR A 52 -13.00 7.98 19.73
N GLY A 53 -14.11 8.72 19.58
CA GLY A 53 -14.13 10.16 19.87
C GLY A 53 -13.36 11.08 18.90
N GLY A 54 -13.35 10.75 17.60
CA GLY A 54 -12.72 11.53 16.53
C GLY A 54 -12.00 10.59 15.58
N ASN A 55 -12.13 10.80 14.25
CA ASN A 55 -11.57 9.98 13.16
C ASN A 55 -10.52 8.99 13.67
N GLY A 56 -10.97 7.78 14.03
CA GLY A 56 -10.30 6.94 15.02
C GLY A 56 -8.85 6.65 14.68
N LYS A 57 -8.09 6.24 15.70
CA LYS A 57 -6.62 6.16 15.71
C LYS A 57 -5.99 5.71 14.38
N LEU A 58 -6.61 4.83 13.59
CA LEU A 58 -6.16 4.42 12.28
C LEU A 58 -7.33 4.12 11.32
N ASN A 59 -7.66 5.01 10.38
CA ASN A 59 -8.64 4.71 9.33
C ASN A 59 -8.00 3.91 8.18
N LEU A 60 -7.54 2.69 8.49
CA LEU A 60 -6.82 1.79 7.59
C LEU A 60 -7.70 1.22 6.46
N LEU A 61 -9.02 1.16 6.66
CA LEU A 61 -9.98 0.63 5.69
C LEU A 61 -10.12 1.52 4.44
N THR A 62 -10.01 2.84 4.61
CA THR A 62 -10.30 3.79 3.53
C THR A 62 -9.04 4.31 2.85
N TYR A 63 -7.95 4.57 3.58
CA TYR A 63 -6.79 5.26 3.03
C TYR A 63 -5.78 4.33 2.32
N PRO A 64 -5.09 3.38 2.99
CA PRO A 64 -4.13 2.52 2.29
C PRO A 64 -4.82 1.54 1.33
N LEU A 65 -5.96 0.98 1.71
CA LEU A 65 -6.68 0.01 0.86
C LEU A 65 -7.15 0.62 -0.47
N GLY A 66 -7.70 1.83 -0.46
CA GLY A 66 -8.07 2.54 -1.68
C GLY A 66 -6.88 2.81 -2.60
N LEU A 67 -5.75 3.25 -2.02
CA LEU A 67 -4.50 3.45 -2.76
C LEU A 67 -3.94 2.14 -3.33
N TYR A 68 -4.06 1.04 -2.59
CA TYR A 68 -3.65 -0.29 -3.05
C TYR A 68 -4.53 -0.81 -4.19
N PHE A 69 -5.84 -0.56 -4.15
CA PHE A 69 -6.72 -0.88 -5.29
C PHE A 69 -6.38 -0.05 -6.53
N ILE A 70 -6.15 1.25 -6.38
CA ILE A 70 -5.68 2.11 -7.49
C ILE A 70 -4.36 1.57 -8.05
N CYS A 71 -3.46 1.11 -7.19
CA CYS A 71 -2.20 0.51 -7.58
C CYS A 71 -2.40 -0.76 -8.42
N ILE A 72 -3.18 -1.73 -7.93
CA ILE A 72 -3.50 -2.96 -8.65
C ILE A 72 -4.15 -2.65 -10.00
N PHE A 73 -5.22 -1.85 -10.00
CA PHE A 73 -5.96 -1.51 -11.21
C PHE A 73 -5.02 -0.92 -12.26
N THR A 74 -4.19 0.05 -11.86
CA THR A 74 -3.29 0.71 -12.78
C THR A 74 -2.20 -0.23 -13.31
N CYS A 75 -1.67 -1.12 -12.47
CA CYS A 75 -0.73 -2.16 -12.90
C CYS A 75 -1.35 -3.11 -13.93
N VAL A 76 -2.61 -3.53 -13.72
CA VAL A 76 -3.35 -4.36 -14.69
C VAL A 76 -3.56 -3.61 -16.00
N GLN A 77 -3.94 -2.33 -15.96
CA GLN A 77 -4.10 -1.52 -17.17
C GLN A 77 -2.79 -1.37 -17.94
N TYR A 78 -1.66 -1.21 -17.24
CA TYR A 78 -0.34 -1.25 -17.88
C TYR A 78 -0.04 -2.62 -18.49
N LEU A 79 -0.27 -3.72 -17.78
CA LEU A 79 0.00 -5.07 -18.29
C LEU A 79 -0.79 -5.38 -19.57
N ARG A 80 -2.03 -4.88 -19.66
CA ARG A 80 -2.92 -5.03 -20.82
C ARG A 80 -2.54 -4.15 -22.01
N SER A 81 -2.23 -2.88 -21.75
CA SER A 81 -2.06 -1.86 -22.81
C SER A 81 -0.60 -1.58 -23.18
N ARG A 82 0.34 -1.90 -22.28
CA ARG A 82 1.75 -1.48 -22.33
C ARG A 82 1.95 0.04 -22.38
N ASN A 83 0.94 0.83 -22.05
CA ASN A 83 1.03 2.29 -22.07
C ASN A 83 1.73 2.83 -20.81
N ILE A 84 2.86 3.50 -20.99
CA ILE A 84 3.67 4.09 -19.92
C ILE A 84 2.90 5.09 -19.03
N VAL A 85 1.83 5.72 -19.53
CA VAL A 85 1.00 6.67 -18.77
C VAL A 85 0.55 6.06 -17.43
N TYR A 86 0.24 4.77 -17.39
CA TYR A 86 -0.17 4.08 -16.16
C TYR A 86 0.98 4.00 -15.13
N ILE A 87 2.22 3.75 -15.56
CA ILE A 87 3.37 3.76 -14.65
C ILE A 87 3.70 5.19 -14.19
N ASN A 88 3.62 6.18 -15.09
CA ASN A 88 3.83 7.57 -14.72
C ASN A 88 2.79 8.07 -13.71
N PHE A 89 1.53 7.65 -13.86
CA PHE A 89 0.47 7.93 -12.89
C PHE A 89 0.77 7.32 -11.51
N LEU A 90 1.24 6.07 -11.47
CA LEU A 90 1.63 5.42 -10.23
C LEU A 90 2.81 6.13 -9.56
N ILE A 91 3.81 6.55 -10.33
CA ILE A 91 4.92 7.36 -9.82
C ILE A 91 4.40 8.64 -9.18
N LEU A 92 3.50 9.36 -9.85
CA LEU A 92 2.95 10.63 -9.34
C LEU A 92 2.21 10.42 -8.01
N ILE A 93 1.26 9.48 -7.97
CA ILE A 93 0.46 9.24 -6.75
C ILE A 93 1.34 8.77 -5.60
N TRP A 94 2.18 7.76 -5.81
CA TRP A 94 2.98 7.20 -4.73
C TRP A 94 4.06 8.18 -4.24
N SER A 95 4.55 9.06 -5.11
CA SER A 95 5.43 10.16 -4.68
C SER A 95 4.68 11.20 -3.84
N ALA A 96 3.46 11.56 -4.23
CA ALA A 96 2.64 12.49 -3.45
C ALA A 96 2.29 11.93 -2.07
N VAL A 97 1.94 10.64 -2.00
CA VAL A 97 1.68 9.94 -0.74
C VAL A 97 2.95 9.89 0.12
N LEU A 98 4.09 9.49 -0.45
CA LEU A 98 5.37 9.47 0.26
C LEU A 98 5.78 10.85 0.77
N LEU A 99 5.56 11.91 -0.01
CA LEU A 99 5.84 13.28 0.40
C LEU A 99 4.94 13.70 1.57
N ALA A 100 3.63 13.46 1.47
CA ALA A 100 2.68 13.72 2.55
C ALA A 100 3.07 12.96 3.82
N ARG A 101 3.57 11.73 3.68
CA ARG A 101 4.08 10.91 4.79
C ARG A 101 5.30 11.53 5.45
N ILE A 102 6.31 11.92 4.67
CA ILE A 102 7.52 12.56 5.18
C ILE A 102 7.16 13.83 5.95
N ILE A 103 6.29 14.68 5.39
CA ILE A 103 5.81 15.90 6.05
C ILE A 103 5.11 15.56 7.37
N SER A 104 4.21 14.56 7.38
CA SER A 104 3.51 14.15 8.59
C SER A 104 4.46 13.66 9.69
N ILE A 105 5.50 12.90 9.35
CA ILE A 105 6.49 12.39 10.32
C ILE A 105 7.29 13.54 10.92
N ILE A 106 7.71 14.50 10.09
CA ILE A 106 8.45 15.69 10.53
C ILE A 106 7.59 16.54 11.47
N LEU A 107 6.33 16.80 11.12
CA LEU A 107 5.43 17.66 11.88
C LEU A 107 4.90 17.04 13.18
N ARG A 108 4.74 15.71 13.23
CA ARG A 108 4.15 15.01 14.39
C ARG A 108 5.15 14.31 15.31
N GLY A 109 6.45 14.48 15.06
CA GLY A 109 7.49 14.10 16.03
C GLY A 109 7.97 12.65 15.95
N GLY A 110 7.88 12.00 14.78
CA GLY A 110 8.57 10.73 14.53
C GLY A 110 7.69 9.57 14.08
N ILE A 111 8.27 8.38 14.17
CA ILE A 111 7.67 7.11 13.72
C ILE A 111 7.47 6.23 14.94
N VAL A 112 6.24 5.73 15.12
CA VAL A 112 5.95 4.66 16.07
C VAL A 112 5.94 3.34 15.28
N PHE A 113 6.61 2.32 15.79
CA PHE A 113 6.57 0.99 15.17
C PHE A 113 5.29 0.27 15.59
N ASP A 114 4.21 0.58 14.89
CA ASP A 114 2.90 -0.02 15.05
C ASP A 114 2.47 -0.70 13.72
N ILE A 115 1.26 -1.23 13.70
CA ILE A 115 0.70 -1.81 12.47
C ILE A 115 0.61 -0.81 11.33
N TYR A 116 0.28 0.44 11.61
CA TYR A 116 0.21 1.49 10.59
C TYR A 116 1.56 1.76 9.95
N PHE A 117 2.63 1.66 10.72
CA PHE A 117 3.96 1.67 10.17
C PHE A 117 4.15 0.54 9.16
N LEU A 118 3.74 -0.69 9.48
CA LEU A 118 3.96 -1.84 8.61
C LEU A 118 3.02 -1.90 7.39
N VAL A 119 1.79 -1.40 7.48
CA VAL A 119 0.78 -1.50 6.40
C VAL A 119 0.47 -0.16 5.73
N GLY A 120 1.06 0.94 6.17
CA GLY A 120 0.91 2.27 5.56
C GLY A 120 2.27 2.85 5.23
N ILE A 121 3.03 3.20 6.28
CA ILE A 121 4.29 3.94 6.14
C ILE A 121 5.31 3.12 5.34
N PHE A 122 5.69 1.94 5.80
CA PHE A 122 6.72 1.10 5.19
C PHE A 122 6.42 0.74 3.73
N PRO A 123 5.19 0.33 3.35
CA PRO A 123 4.82 0.13 1.96
C PRO A 123 4.99 1.40 1.12
N GLU A 124 4.62 2.58 1.61
CA GLU A 124 4.78 3.83 0.85
C GLU A 124 6.26 4.15 0.54
N PHE A 125 7.15 3.89 1.49
CA PHE A 125 8.61 4.02 1.30
C PHE A 125 9.21 2.99 0.35
N ILE A 126 8.52 1.89 0.05
CA ILE A 126 8.96 0.86 -0.91
C ILE A 126 8.32 1.07 -2.29
N VAL A 127 7.01 1.30 -2.33
CA VAL A 127 6.22 1.30 -3.56
C VAL A 127 6.57 2.50 -4.45
N ALA A 128 6.77 3.68 -3.88
CA ALA A 128 7.18 4.86 -4.64
C ALA A 128 8.52 4.66 -5.38
N PRO A 129 9.65 4.31 -4.71
CA PRO A 129 10.90 4.07 -5.40
C PRO A 129 10.86 2.85 -6.33
N PHE A 130 10.04 1.84 -6.03
CA PHE A 130 9.84 0.69 -6.90
C PHE A 130 9.34 1.09 -8.30
N PHE A 131 8.35 1.99 -8.39
CA PHE A 131 7.84 2.42 -9.70
C PHE A 131 8.83 3.30 -10.47
N PHE A 132 9.64 4.11 -9.77
CA PHE A 132 10.77 4.80 -10.41
C PHE A 132 11.80 3.81 -10.97
N PHE A 133 12.16 2.78 -10.20
CA PHE A 133 13.06 1.73 -10.66
C PHE A 133 12.51 1.02 -11.90
N LEU A 134 11.23 0.63 -11.87
CA LEU A 134 10.56 -0.01 -12.99
C LEU A 134 10.61 0.88 -14.24
N ARG A 135 10.30 2.18 -14.10
CA ARG A 135 10.35 3.13 -15.22
C ARG A 135 11.76 3.20 -15.84
N ASN A 136 12.79 3.30 -15.01
CA ASN A 136 14.16 3.44 -15.49
C ASN A 136 14.71 2.16 -16.13
N LYS A 137 14.32 0.98 -15.63
CA LYS A 137 14.74 -0.32 -16.19
C LYS A 137 14.02 -0.70 -17.48
N VAL A 138 12.76 -0.30 -17.63
CA VAL A 138 11.88 -0.77 -18.71
C VAL A 138 11.80 0.21 -19.89
N PHE A 139 11.93 1.52 -19.65
CA PHE A 139 11.65 2.55 -20.66
C PHE A 139 12.82 3.47 -20.99
N LYS A 140 13.99 3.25 -20.37
CA LYS A 140 15.26 3.91 -20.72
C LYS A 140 16.17 2.99 -21.55
N SER A 141 15.58 1.97 -22.17
CA SER A 141 16.21 1.12 -23.21
C SER A 141 15.99 1.71 -24.59
#